data_AF-A0A8H6SQ28-F1
#
_entry.id   AF-A0A8H6SQ28-F1
#
_cell.length_a   1.000
_cell.length_b   1.000
_cell.length_c   1.000
_cell.angle_alpha   90.00
_cell.angle_beta   90.00
_cell.angle_gamma   90.00
#
_symmetry.space_group_name_H-M   'P 1'
#
loop_
_entity.id
_entity.type
_entity.pdbx_description
1 polymer ?
#
loop_
_entity_poly.entity_id
_entity_poly.type
_entity_poly.pdbx_seq_one_letter_code
_entity_poly.pdbx_strand_id
1 'polypeptide(L)'
;MNFSTVLMSAASCVNNSIFQYAVLAAFITTYTGLRLAAPLAPRRCLDDIEHIIQEATDSLEKAREEHLLRNRQFRLNLELRLIQAQERSSLLRYKLLQQYGVVPSWREYLQWFGHLASELRKCRKEFKDIQLLILTEIESERRSLHLEEASQITDIMARGQASDQG
;
A
#
# COMPACT_ATOMS: atom_id res chain seq x y z
N MET A 1 -45.80 51.84 4.89
CA MET A 1 -44.69 50.91 4.59
C MET A 1 -44.63 49.91 5.72
N ASN A 2 -44.85 48.63 5.44
CA ASN A 2 -45.05 47.61 6.48
C ASN A 2 -43.70 47.21 7.10
N PHE A 3 -43.60 47.29 8.43
CA PHE A 3 -42.39 46.95 9.18
C PHE A 3 -41.88 45.52 8.90
N SER A 4 -42.80 44.61 8.56
CA SER A 4 -42.51 43.23 8.17
C SER A 4 -41.71 43.10 6.86
N THR A 5 -41.89 44.00 5.89
CA THR A 5 -41.14 43.95 4.62
C THR A 5 -39.71 44.44 4.80
N VAL A 6 -39.49 45.40 5.72
CA VAL A 6 -38.14 45.87 6.08
C VAL A 6 -37.37 44.79 6.84
N LEU A 7 -38.01 44.13 7.81
CA LEU A 7 -37.42 43.00 8.55
C LEU A 7 -37.09 41.80 7.65
N MET A 8 -37.95 41.46 6.70
CA MET A 8 -37.65 40.40 5.72
C MET A 8 -36.49 40.76 4.79
N SER A 9 -36.39 42.02 4.35
CA SER A 9 -35.27 42.48 3.52
C SER A 9 -33.93 42.51 4.28
N ALA A 10 -33.95 42.90 5.56
CA ALA A 10 -32.79 42.86 6.43
C ALA A 10 -32.36 41.41 6.74
N ALA A 11 -33.32 40.52 7.02
CA ALA A 11 -33.06 39.10 7.24
C ALA A 11 -32.52 38.40 5.97
N SER A 12 -33.00 38.77 4.78
CA SER A 12 -32.46 38.23 3.51
C SER A 12 -31.05 38.71 3.21
N CYS A 13 -30.72 39.97 3.55
CA CYS A 13 -29.36 40.51 3.39
C CYS A 13 -28.36 39.86 4.36
N VAL A 14 -28.78 39.58 5.59
CA VAL A 14 -27.96 38.87 6.60
C VAL A 14 -27.80 37.39 6.24
N ASN A 15 -28.85 36.72 5.74
CA ASN A 15 -28.73 35.34 5.27
C ASN A 15 -27.83 35.22 4.03
N ASN A 16 -27.90 36.17 3.10
CA ASN A 16 -27.01 36.18 1.93
C ASN A 16 -25.56 36.41 2.34
N SER A 17 -25.28 37.30 3.31
CA SER A 17 -23.91 37.52 3.77
C SER A 17 -23.37 36.32 4.54
N ILE A 18 -24.16 35.69 5.43
CA ILE A 18 -23.77 34.46 6.12
C ILE A 18 -23.51 33.33 5.13
N PHE A 19 -24.37 33.16 4.13
CA PHE A 19 -24.18 32.14 3.08
C PHE A 19 -22.91 32.42 2.26
N GLN A 20 -22.65 33.67 1.90
CA GLN A 20 -21.42 34.06 1.20
C GLN A 20 -20.17 33.79 2.05
N TYR A 21 -20.17 34.11 3.34
CA TYR A 21 -19.05 33.82 4.24
C TYR A 21 -18.88 32.31 4.48
N ALA A 22 -19.97 31.55 4.59
CA ALA A 22 -19.93 30.10 4.75
C ALA A 22 -19.38 29.41 3.48
N VAL A 23 -19.79 29.86 2.30
CA VAL A 23 -19.25 29.37 1.02
C VAL A 23 -17.79 29.76 0.84
N LEU A 24 -17.42 30.99 1.21
CA LEU A 24 -16.03 31.45 1.16
C LEU A 24 -15.15 30.66 2.14
N ALA A 25 -15.63 30.44 3.37
CA ALA A 25 -14.94 29.62 4.36
C ALA A 25 -14.81 28.18 3.87
N ALA A 26 -15.88 27.55 3.35
CA ALA A 26 -15.82 26.22 2.77
C ALA A 26 -14.79 26.17 1.63
N PHE A 27 -14.79 27.15 0.71
CA PHE A 27 -13.83 27.21 -0.38
C PHE A 27 -12.38 27.33 0.11
N ILE A 28 -12.11 28.23 1.06
CA ILE A 28 -10.79 28.41 1.67
C ILE A 28 -10.34 27.13 2.39
N THR A 29 -11.23 26.50 3.17
CA THR A 29 -10.91 25.28 3.93
C THR A 29 -10.64 24.11 2.97
N THR A 30 -11.41 23.99 1.89
CA THR A 30 -11.22 22.92 0.89
C THR A 30 -9.95 23.16 0.09
N TYR A 31 -9.66 24.40 -0.30
CA TYR A 31 -8.46 24.77 -1.05
C TYR A 31 -7.18 24.61 -0.21
N THR A 32 -7.18 25.08 1.03
CA THR A 32 -6.07 24.89 1.98
C THR A 32 -5.90 23.42 2.36
N GLY A 33 -7.01 22.70 2.59
CA GLY A 33 -7.02 21.27 2.84
C GLY A 33 -6.42 20.48 1.68
N LEU A 34 -6.81 20.77 0.43
CA LEU A 34 -6.20 20.18 -0.76
C LEU A 34 -4.72 20.50 -0.86
N ARG A 35 -4.30 21.74 -0.62
CA ARG A 35 -2.89 22.17 -0.73
C ARG A 35 -1.99 21.54 0.34
N LEU A 36 -2.53 21.28 1.53
CA LEU A 36 -1.82 20.65 2.65
C LEU A 36 -1.84 19.12 2.59
N ALA A 37 -2.96 18.51 2.15
CA ALA A 37 -3.09 17.06 2.01
C ALA A 37 -2.40 16.51 0.75
N ALA A 38 -2.32 17.34 -0.29
CA ALA A 38 -1.64 17.11 -1.55
C ALA A 38 -0.24 16.47 -1.43
N PRO A 39 0.71 17.08 -0.69
CA PRO A 39 2.04 16.52 -0.51
C PRO A 39 2.08 15.29 0.40
N LEU A 40 1.04 15.04 1.21
CA LEU A 40 1.03 13.99 2.22
C LEU A 40 0.61 12.62 1.65
N ALA A 41 -0.29 12.58 0.67
CA ALA A 41 -0.80 11.33 0.10
C ALA A 41 0.27 10.48 -0.63
N PRO A 42 1.16 11.07 -1.47
CA PRO A 42 2.22 10.31 -2.13
C PRO A 42 3.29 9.83 -1.14
N ARG A 43 3.57 10.63 -0.10
CA ARG A 43 4.52 10.29 0.97
C ARG A 43 4.05 9.09 1.77
N ARG A 44 2.78 9.10 2.22
CA ARG A 44 2.18 7.92 2.87
C ARG A 44 2.20 6.67 2.00
N CYS A 45 1.99 6.82 0.68
CA CYS A 45 2.09 5.68 -0.23
C CYS A 45 3.53 5.14 -0.36
N LEU A 46 4.55 6.00 -0.31
CA LEU A 46 5.94 5.57 -0.28
C LEU A 46 6.27 4.85 1.03
N ASP A 47 5.84 5.39 2.17
CA ASP A 47 6.05 4.77 3.48
C ASP A 47 5.38 3.38 3.54
N ASP A 48 4.16 3.26 2.99
CA ASP A 48 3.45 1.97 2.85
C ASP A 48 4.25 0.98 1.97
N ILE A 49 4.86 1.45 0.87
CA ILE A 49 5.64 0.61 -0.04
C ILE A 49 6.93 0.14 0.66
N GLU A 50 7.63 1.02 1.37
CA GLU A 50 8.84 0.69 2.13
C GLU A 50 8.55 -0.36 3.20
N HIS A 51 7.41 -0.23 3.90
CA HIS A 51 7.00 -1.22 4.88
C HIS A 51 6.72 -2.59 4.25
N ILE A 52 6.00 -2.64 3.12
CA ILE A 52 5.72 -3.90 2.40
C ILE A 52 7.03 -4.53 1.88
N ILE A 53 7.97 -3.72 1.39
CA ILE A 53 9.29 -4.22 0.97
C ILE A 53 9.98 -4.90 2.14
N GLN A 54 10.03 -4.24 3.28
CA GLN A 54 10.70 -4.75 4.47
C GLN A 54 10.05 -6.06 4.97
N GLU A 55 8.72 -6.11 5.01
CA GLU A 55 8.00 -7.35 5.36
C GLU A 55 8.29 -8.49 4.37
N ALA A 56 8.34 -8.18 3.06
CA ALA A 56 8.61 -9.17 2.03
C ALA A 56 10.04 -9.69 2.10
N THR A 57 11.03 -8.82 2.36
CA THR A 57 12.43 -9.22 2.54
C THR A 57 12.60 -10.07 3.80
N ASP A 58 12.01 -9.66 4.92
CA ASP A 58 12.08 -10.42 6.18
C ASP A 58 11.43 -11.80 6.04
N SER A 59 10.29 -11.87 5.34
CA SER A 59 9.61 -13.14 5.07
C SER A 59 10.45 -14.07 4.19
N LEU A 60 11.13 -13.51 3.20
CA LEU A 60 12.00 -14.28 2.30
C LEU A 60 13.27 -14.76 3.02
N GLU A 61 13.85 -13.94 3.90
CA GLU A 61 14.99 -14.32 4.72
C GLU A 61 14.63 -15.45 5.69
N LYS A 62 13.51 -15.35 6.39
CA LYS A 62 12.97 -16.44 7.23
C LYS A 62 12.73 -17.72 6.44
N ALA A 63 12.13 -17.62 5.26
CA ALA A 63 11.89 -18.79 4.40
C ALA A 63 13.18 -19.44 3.90
N ARG A 64 14.26 -18.65 3.76
CA ARG A 64 15.59 -19.15 3.41
C ARG A 64 16.26 -19.85 4.59
N GLU A 65 16.15 -19.30 5.80
CA GLU A 65 16.64 -19.90 7.05
C GLU A 65 15.93 -21.23 7.33
N GLU A 66 14.61 -21.29 7.13
CA GLU A 66 13.80 -22.50 7.32
C GLU A 66 13.94 -23.51 6.16
N HIS A 67 14.79 -23.24 5.16
CA HIS A 67 14.99 -24.06 3.96
C HIS A 67 13.70 -24.42 3.20
N LEU A 68 12.65 -23.63 3.36
CA LEU A 68 11.34 -23.86 2.73
C LEU A 68 11.39 -23.61 1.21
N LEU A 69 12.23 -22.69 0.75
CA LEU A 69 12.36 -22.38 -0.68
C LEU A 69 13.39 -23.29 -1.36
N ARG A 70 13.00 -24.56 -1.61
CA ARG A 70 13.87 -25.56 -2.27
C ARG A 70 14.11 -25.26 -3.75
N ASN A 71 13.15 -24.62 -4.43
CA ASN A 71 13.27 -24.29 -5.85
C ASN A 71 14.20 -23.07 -6.10
N ARG A 72 15.45 -23.36 -6.49
CA ARG A 72 16.46 -22.33 -6.80
C ARG A 72 16.03 -21.36 -7.90
N GLN A 73 15.35 -21.83 -8.94
CA GLN A 73 14.97 -21.00 -10.08
C GLN A 73 13.82 -20.05 -9.73
N PHE A 74 12.87 -20.52 -8.92
CA PHE A 74 11.83 -19.68 -8.33
C PHE A 74 12.43 -18.60 -7.44
N ARG A 75 13.34 -18.97 -6.52
CA ARG A 75 14.01 -18.03 -5.62
C ARG A 75 14.75 -16.92 -6.38
N LEU A 76 15.57 -17.27 -7.37
CA LEU A 76 16.31 -16.29 -8.18
C LEU A 76 15.38 -15.35 -8.96
N ASN A 77 14.27 -15.85 -9.50
CA ASN A 77 13.28 -15.03 -10.20
C ASN A 77 12.59 -14.06 -9.24
N LEU A 78 12.29 -14.51 -8.02
CA LEU A 78 11.67 -13.71 -6.98
C LEU A 78 12.60 -12.61 -6.48
N GLU A 79 13.86 -12.93 -6.19
CA GLU A 79 14.91 -11.95 -5.85
C GLU A 79 15.07 -10.90 -6.96
N LEU A 80 15.11 -11.31 -8.22
CA LEU A 80 15.22 -10.40 -9.36
C LEU A 80 14.00 -9.46 -9.46
N ARG A 81 12.78 -9.99 -9.25
CA ARG A 81 11.55 -9.16 -9.23
C ARG A 81 11.54 -8.17 -8.07
N LEU A 82 12.01 -8.57 -6.89
CA LEU A 82 12.13 -7.68 -5.73
C LEU A 82 13.11 -6.54 -6.03
N ILE A 83 14.30 -6.86 -6.57
CA ILE A 83 15.31 -5.86 -6.95
C ILE A 83 14.73 -4.87 -7.97
N GLN A 84 14.09 -5.37 -9.04
CA GLN A 84 13.48 -4.51 -10.05
C GLN A 84 12.39 -3.60 -9.49
N ALA A 85 11.55 -4.12 -8.58
CA ALA A 85 10.51 -3.35 -7.94
C ALA A 85 11.12 -2.28 -7.00
N GLN A 86 12.21 -2.60 -6.31
CA GLN A 86 12.93 -1.70 -5.40
C GLN A 86 13.69 -0.59 -6.16
N GLU A 87 14.26 -0.91 -7.31
CA GLU A 87 14.83 0.09 -8.23
C GLU A 87 13.74 1.07 -8.71
N ARG A 88 12.58 0.56 -9.11
CA ARG A 88 11.45 1.41 -9.52
C ARG A 88 10.94 2.30 -8.38
N SER A 89 10.83 1.77 -7.16
CA SER A 89 10.38 2.55 -6.01
C SER A 89 11.38 3.65 -5.63
N SER A 90 12.69 3.36 -5.68
CA SER A 90 13.74 4.35 -5.42
C SER A 90 13.74 5.49 -6.47
N LEU A 91 13.50 5.16 -7.75
CA LEU A 91 13.36 6.14 -8.82
C LEU A 91 12.12 7.02 -8.64
N LEU A 92 10.99 6.43 -8.24
CA LEU A 92 9.77 7.18 -7.92
C LEU A 92 9.97 8.10 -6.70
N ARG A 93 10.66 7.61 -5.66
CA ARG A 93 11.04 8.43 -4.49
C ARG A 93 11.92 9.61 -4.89
N TYR A 94 12.90 9.38 -5.75
CA TYR A 94 13.77 10.46 -6.25
C TYR A 94 12.97 11.51 -7.04
N LYS A 95 12.09 11.09 -7.97
CA LYS A 95 11.20 12.00 -8.71
C LYS A 95 10.29 12.80 -7.78
N LEU A 96 9.80 12.18 -6.71
CA LEU A 96 8.93 12.82 -5.72
C LEU A 96 9.71 13.85 -4.89
N LEU A 97 10.93 13.53 -4.47
CA LEU A 97 11.82 14.43 -3.74
C LEU A 97 12.27 15.63 -4.57
N GLN A 98 12.56 15.45 -5.86
CA GLN A 98 12.90 16.55 -6.77
C GLN A 98 11.79 17.60 -6.89
N GLN A 99 10.53 17.20 -6.68
CA GLN A 99 9.37 18.07 -6.83
C GLN A 99 8.97 18.76 -5.51
N TYR A 100 9.44 18.28 -4.37
CA TYR A 100 9.28 18.99 -3.09
C TYR A 100 10.18 20.23 -3.06
N GLY A 101 9.59 21.41 -3.27
CA GLY A 101 10.28 22.69 -3.22
C GLY A 101 9.90 23.64 -4.37
N VAL A 102 9.33 23.10 -5.45
CA VAL A 102 8.74 23.87 -6.55
C VAL A 102 7.27 24.10 -6.22
N VAL A 103 6.79 25.35 -6.25
CA VAL A 103 5.35 25.66 -6.13
C VAL A 103 4.73 25.47 -7.51
N PRO A 104 4.07 24.32 -7.80
CA PRO A 104 3.54 24.07 -9.13
C PRO A 104 2.25 24.85 -9.31
N SER A 105 1.91 25.18 -10.55
CA SER A 105 0.54 25.61 -10.86
C SER A 105 -0.45 24.47 -10.57
N TRP A 106 -1.73 24.77 -10.33
CA TRP A 106 -2.74 23.75 -10.01
C TRP A 106 -2.89 22.68 -11.10
N ARG A 107 -2.68 23.05 -12.37
CA ARG A 107 -2.75 22.14 -13.52
C ARG A 107 -1.55 21.20 -13.56
N GLU A 108 -0.35 21.74 -13.35
CA GLU A 108 0.87 20.94 -13.20
C GLU A 108 0.72 20.02 -12.00
N TYR A 109 0.21 20.51 -10.87
CA TYR A 109 -0.02 19.70 -9.67
C TYR A 109 -0.87 18.45 -9.96
N LEU A 110 -2.04 18.61 -10.58
CA LEU A 110 -2.93 17.48 -10.90
C LEU A 110 -2.29 16.50 -11.88
N GLN A 111 -1.54 17.00 -12.85
CA GLN A 111 -0.88 16.15 -13.85
C GLN A 111 0.30 15.37 -13.25
N TRP A 112 1.17 16.05 -12.50
CA TRP A 112 2.38 15.48 -11.92
C TRP A 112 2.07 14.59 -10.71
N PHE A 113 1.38 15.12 -9.70
CA PHE A 113 1.06 14.34 -8.51
C PHE A 113 -0.01 13.29 -8.79
N GLY A 114 -0.93 13.53 -9.74
CA GLY A 114 -1.88 12.51 -10.18
C GLY A 114 -1.18 11.33 -10.90
N HIS A 115 -0.27 11.63 -11.83
CA HIS A 115 0.49 10.60 -12.53
C HIS A 115 1.41 9.83 -11.57
N LEU A 116 2.16 10.55 -10.73
CA LEU A 116 3.10 9.94 -9.80
C LEU A 116 2.38 9.13 -8.70
N ALA A 117 1.24 9.59 -8.20
CA ALA A 117 0.40 8.80 -7.30
C ALA A 117 -0.16 7.53 -7.97
N SER A 118 -0.47 7.59 -9.27
CA SER A 118 -0.88 6.41 -10.04
C SER A 118 0.25 5.40 -10.17
N GLU A 119 1.46 5.85 -10.50
CA GLU A 119 2.66 5.00 -10.56
C GLU A 119 2.98 4.37 -9.20
N LEU A 120 2.90 5.15 -8.11
CA LEU A 120 3.09 4.63 -6.75
C LEU A 120 2.04 3.58 -6.39
N ARG A 121 0.76 3.77 -6.75
CA ARG A 121 -0.27 2.77 -6.50
C ARG A 121 -0.03 1.48 -7.28
N LYS A 122 0.44 1.57 -8.53
CA LYS A 122 0.84 0.39 -9.32
C LYS A 122 2.01 -0.34 -8.68
N CYS A 123 3.05 0.40 -8.29
CA CYS A 123 4.22 -0.13 -7.61
C CYS A 123 3.82 -0.83 -6.29
N ARG A 124 2.95 -0.21 -5.48
CA ARG A 124 2.38 -0.83 -4.28
C ARG A 124 1.66 -2.14 -4.59
N LYS A 125 0.87 -2.20 -5.66
CA LYS A 125 0.18 -3.42 -6.06
C LYS A 125 1.18 -4.51 -6.46
N GLU A 126 2.19 -4.17 -7.25
CA GLU A 126 3.27 -5.11 -7.63
C GLU A 126 3.96 -5.70 -6.40
N PHE A 127 4.28 -4.88 -5.40
CA PHE A 127 4.86 -5.37 -4.14
C PHE A 127 3.95 -6.28 -3.35
N LYS A 128 2.65 -5.97 -3.27
CA LYS A 128 1.66 -6.86 -2.64
C LYS A 128 1.53 -8.19 -3.36
N ASP A 129 1.55 -8.17 -4.70
CA ASP A 129 1.49 -9.39 -5.51
C ASP A 129 2.75 -10.25 -5.28
N ILE A 130 3.93 -9.63 -5.17
CA ILE A 130 5.18 -10.33 -4.80
C ILE A 130 5.10 -10.91 -3.39
N GLN A 131 4.66 -10.12 -2.40
CA GLN A 131 4.49 -10.57 -1.02
C GLN A 131 3.54 -11.77 -0.94
N LEU A 132 2.43 -11.71 -1.68
CA LEU A 132 1.47 -12.80 -1.73
C LEU A 132 2.09 -14.06 -2.34
N LEU A 133 2.84 -13.93 -3.44
CA LEU A 133 3.56 -15.07 -4.05
C LEU A 133 4.55 -15.73 -3.08
N ILE A 134 5.29 -14.93 -2.30
CA ILE A 134 6.21 -15.44 -1.26
C ILE A 134 5.42 -16.24 -0.23
N LEU A 135 4.35 -15.66 0.32
CA LEU A 135 3.56 -16.30 1.37
C LEU A 135 2.87 -17.58 0.88
N THR A 136 2.33 -17.57 -0.34
CA THR A 136 1.71 -18.78 -0.92
C THR A 136 2.71 -19.91 -1.11
N GLU A 137 3.94 -19.59 -1.53
CA GLU A 137 4.98 -20.61 -1.71
C GLU A 137 5.41 -21.19 -0.35
N ILE A 138 5.66 -20.32 0.64
CA ILE A 138 5.99 -20.71 2.02
C ILE A 138 4.92 -21.63 2.60
N GLU A 139 3.64 -21.27 2.45
CA GLU A 139 2.54 -22.11 2.92
C GLU A 139 2.48 -23.45 2.19
N SER A 140 2.72 -23.47 0.88
CA SER A 140 2.69 -24.70 0.10
C SER A 140 3.80 -25.68 0.53
N GLU A 141 4.99 -25.17 0.82
CA GLU A 141 6.15 -25.94 1.27
C GLU A 141 6.00 -26.37 2.73
N ARG A 142 5.39 -25.53 3.60
CA ARG A 142 5.03 -26.00 4.95
C ARG A 142 4.01 -27.12 4.92
N ARG A 143 3.02 -27.04 4.04
CA ARG A 143 2.01 -28.11 3.87
C ARG A 143 2.65 -29.40 3.34
N SER A 144 3.59 -29.31 2.40
CA SER A 144 4.29 -30.50 1.89
C SER A 144 5.11 -31.18 3.00
N LEU A 145 5.84 -30.40 3.81
CA LEU A 145 6.59 -30.93 4.95
C LEU A 145 5.69 -31.60 5.99
N HIS A 146 4.57 -30.98 6.37
CA HIS A 146 3.64 -31.60 7.31
C HIS A 146 3.00 -32.88 6.78
N LEU A 147 2.74 -32.98 5.47
CA LEU A 147 2.26 -34.20 4.84
C LEU A 147 3.34 -35.29 4.84
N GLU A 148 4.59 -34.94 4.56
CA GLU A 148 5.74 -35.86 4.65
C GLU A 148 5.92 -36.37 6.09
N GLU A 149 5.91 -35.48 7.08
CA GLU A 149 5.99 -35.84 8.51
C GLU A 149 4.83 -36.77 8.93
N ALA A 150 3.59 -36.42 8.56
CA ALA A 150 2.43 -37.25 8.86
C ALA A 150 2.55 -38.65 8.23
N SER A 151 3.04 -38.73 6.97
CA SER A 151 3.25 -40.00 6.28
C SER A 151 4.33 -40.88 6.97
N GLN A 152 5.42 -40.27 7.44
CA GLN A 152 6.48 -40.98 8.15
C GLN A 152 6.00 -41.53 9.49
N ILE A 153 5.18 -40.76 10.22
CA ILE A 153 4.58 -41.21 11.48
C ILE A 153 3.63 -42.39 11.22
N THR A 154 2.79 -42.33 10.17
CA THR A 154 1.92 -43.47 9.82
C THR A 154 2.70 -44.72 9.46
N ASP A 155 3.82 -44.58 8.73
CA ASP A 155 4.69 -45.71 8.39
C ASP A 155 5.37 -46.33 9.62
N ILE A 156 5.81 -45.50 10.57
CA ILE A 156 6.39 -45.97 11.85
C ILE A 156 5.34 -46.71 12.68
N MET A 157 4.13 -46.15 12.80
CA MET A 157 3.03 -46.80 13.53
C MET A 157 2.63 -48.14 12.90
N ALA A 158 2.54 -48.21 11.57
CA ALA A 158 2.23 -49.45 10.86
C ALA A 158 3.31 -50.52 11.06
N ARG A 159 4.60 -50.14 11.05
CA ARG A 159 5.72 -51.07 11.32
C ARG A 159 5.76 -51.55 12.77
N GLY A 160 5.47 -50.67 13.73
CA GLY A 160 5.40 -51.03 15.16
C GLY A 160 4.25 -52.00 15.48
N GLN A 161 3.10 -51.83 14.84
CA GLN A 161 1.97 -52.76 14.99
C GLN A 161 2.25 -54.13 14.35
N ALA A 162 3.03 -54.18 13.27
CA ALA A 162 3.44 -55.45 12.65
C ALA A 162 4.45 -56.22 13.51
N SER A 163 5.29 -55.53 14.30
CA SER A 163 6.24 -56.18 15.22
C SER A 163 5.60 -56.71 16.51
N ASP A 164 4.46 -56.17 16.95
CA ASP A 164 3.76 -56.63 18.17
C ASP A 164 2.83 -57.83 17.93
N GLN A 165 2.62 -58.25 16.67
CA GLN A 165 1.75 -59.38 16.29
C GLN A 165 2.50 -60.64 15.85
N GLY A 166 3.85 -60.63 15.82
CA GLY A 166 4.70 -61.78 15.49
C GLY A 166 5.42 -62.32 16.72
#